data_AF-A0A6I1JZ05-F1
#
_entry.id   AF-A0A6I1JZ05-F1
#
_cell.length_a   1.000
_cell.length_b   1.000
_cell.length_c   1.000
_cell.angle_alpha   90.00
_cell.angle_beta   90.00
_cell.angle_gamma   90.00
#
_symmetry.space_group_name_H-M   'P 1'
#
loop_
_entity.id
_entity.type
_entity.pdbx_description
1 polymer ?
#
loop_
_entity_poly.entity_id
_entity_poly.type
_entity_poly.pdbx_seq_one_letter_code
_entity_poly.pdbx_strand_id
1 'polypeptide(L)'
;MKTALVIDDDSIVLTVLARTLEDAGWRVLKADDGDKGIELAVAERPDVIVCDLLMPRVNGYQVCRSIRSNQTFLPQPRIVVISSSNYAADRTNSLDAGADDFLLKPIKPAELLHILELEGGTTFIRRTPPVSKGPTPPDTTYFRRAIGTPPTVRFWGVRGSIATPGDTTLKYGGNTTCVEVRADGELIVLDAGTGIRNLGRKLAGEFKSQPIEVTILISHTHWDHIQGFPFFIPAYSPHNQIRIKGYEGARVGLQSVLSSQMESPYFPVSMQQLPGYLQVEELKEMQFNIGQVKVTAAFMNHPGICVGYRLETSGGSIAFLPDNEPHSRLRMAPVTDSAQSYEVLAFAQKQDEKLIEFIRDCDVVIMDSQYDGVEYKSHIGWGHTCVDDAVALAVIAKVKKLFLFHHDPDHDDAKIDAMQEWARELAAIHGSNLEVDAAREGVEVVLNRVIAV
;
A
#
# COMPACT_ATOMS: atom_id res chain seq x y z
N MET A 1 21.21 -17.37 44.36
CA MET A 1 21.81 -17.91 43.13
C MET A 1 20.85 -17.55 42.00
N LYS A 2 21.33 -16.93 40.92
CA LYS A 2 20.45 -16.55 39.80
C LYS A 2 20.01 -17.82 39.04
N THR A 3 18.77 -17.83 38.56
CA THR A 3 18.16 -18.95 37.86
C THR A 3 17.92 -18.58 36.40
N ALA A 4 18.40 -19.41 35.47
CA ALA A 4 18.13 -19.28 34.04
C ALA A 4 17.24 -20.43 33.56
N LEU A 5 16.30 -20.14 32.67
CA LEU A 5 15.54 -21.13 31.94
C LEU A 5 15.97 -21.11 30.47
N VAL A 6 16.45 -22.25 29.96
CA VAL A 6 16.76 -22.43 28.54
C VAL A 6 15.63 -23.22 27.88
N ILE A 7 15.05 -22.67 26.81
CA ILE A 7 13.94 -23.26 26.06
C ILE A 7 14.41 -23.43 24.61
N ASP A 8 14.55 -24.67 24.15
CA ASP A 8 15.03 -25.00 22.80
C ASP A 8 14.65 -26.46 22.49
N ASP A 9 14.10 -26.75 21.31
CA ASP A 9 13.75 -28.12 20.92
C ASP A 9 14.96 -28.95 20.45
N ASP A 10 16.11 -28.30 20.21
CA ASP A 10 17.38 -28.96 19.96
C ASP A 10 18.10 -29.30 21.26
N SER A 11 18.13 -30.60 21.58
CA SER A 11 18.82 -31.14 22.76
C SER A 11 20.32 -30.77 22.86
N ILE A 12 21.00 -30.56 21.73
CA ILE A 12 22.41 -30.16 21.69
C ILE A 12 22.53 -28.71 22.15
N VAL A 13 21.70 -27.82 21.61
CA VAL A 13 21.70 -26.40 21.99
C VAL A 13 21.33 -26.23 23.45
N LEU A 14 20.28 -26.93 23.92
CA LEU A 14 19.93 -26.98 25.35
C LEU A 14 21.11 -27.36 26.23
N THR A 15 21.84 -28.41 25.85
CA THR A 15 22.98 -28.92 26.63
C THR A 15 24.14 -27.94 26.66
N VAL A 16 24.47 -27.32 25.52
CA VAL A 16 25.59 -26.37 25.41
C VAL A 16 25.29 -25.08 26.18
N LEU A 17 24.09 -24.52 26.03
CA LEU A 17 23.69 -23.30 26.74
C LEU A 17 23.59 -23.54 28.25
N ALA A 18 23.02 -24.68 28.66
CA ALA A 18 22.94 -25.02 30.07
C ALA A 18 24.32 -25.13 30.73
N ARG A 19 25.26 -25.86 30.11
CA ARG A 19 26.64 -25.95 30.62
C ARG A 19 27.31 -24.58 30.70
N THR A 20 27.15 -23.75 29.68
CA THR A 20 27.72 -22.39 29.65
C THR A 20 27.25 -21.53 30.83
N LEU A 21 25.97 -21.63 31.20
CA LEU A 21 25.38 -20.88 32.31
C LEU A 21 25.71 -21.51 33.68
N GLU A 22 25.74 -22.84 33.77
CA GLU A 22 26.15 -23.58 34.97
C GLU A 22 27.60 -23.27 35.34
N ASP A 23 28.52 -23.25 34.36
CA ASP A 23 29.93 -22.88 34.54
C ASP A 23 30.08 -21.43 35.03
N ALA A 24 29.13 -20.55 34.68
CA ALA A 24 29.03 -19.18 35.17
C ALA A 24 28.29 -19.04 36.52
N GLY A 25 27.94 -20.15 37.17
CA GLY A 25 27.35 -20.18 38.52
C GLY A 25 25.82 -19.99 38.57
N TRP A 26 25.12 -20.17 37.46
CA TRP A 26 23.65 -20.10 37.40
C TRP A 26 23.01 -21.46 37.72
N ARG A 27 21.83 -21.44 38.35
CA ARG A 27 20.93 -22.60 38.39
C ARG A 27 20.21 -22.65 37.04
N VAL A 28 20.30 -23.76 36.30
CA VAL A 28 19.67 -23.86 34.98
C VAL A 28 18.49 -24.81 34.98
N LEU A 29 17.36 -24.32 34.48
CA LEU A 29 16.17 -25.08 34.11
C LEU A 29 16.17 -25.28 32.60
N LYS A 30 15.64 -26.41 32.13
CA LYS A 30 15.59 -26.74 30.70
C LYS A 30 14.17 -27.12 30.29
N ALA A 31 13.74 -26.62 29.14
CA ALA A 31 12.51 -27.01 28.48
C ALA A 31 12.80 -27.33 27.01
N ASP A 32 12.28 -28.45 26.52
CA ASP A 32 12.42 -28.93 25.14
C ASP A 32 11.29 -28.45 24.21
N ASP A 33 10.36 -27.63 24.72
CA ASP A 33 9.32 -26.96 23.93
C ASP A 33 8.79 -25.71 24.65
N GLY A 34 8.10 -24.85 23.88
CA GLY A 34 7.57 -23.58 24.39
C GLY A 34 6.46 -23.73 25.43
N ASP A 35 5.64 -24.79 25.38
CA ASP A 35 4.56 -25.03 26.35
C ASP A 35 5.16 -25.29 27.74
N LYS A 36 6.07 -26.27 27.84
CA LYS A 36 6.81 -26.58 29.08
C LYS A 36 7.66 -25.40 29.54
N GLY A 37 8.21 -24.64 28.61
CA GLY A 37 8.96 -23.42 28.90
C GLY A 37 8.10 -22.37 29.62
N ILE A 38 6.87 -22.14 29.16
CA ILE A 38 5.93 -21.23 29.82
C ILE A 38 5.53 -21.77 31.20
N GLU A 39 5.23 -23.07 31.31
CA GLU A 39 4.87 -23.71 32.59
C GLU A 39 5.99 -23.58 33.63
N LEU A 40 7.23 -23.89 33.25
CA LEU A 40 8.40 -23.78 34.14
C LEU A 40 8.70 -22.33 34.50
N ALA A 41 8.55 -21.39 33.56
CA ALA A 41 8.73 -19.98 33.86
C ALA A 41 7.73 -19.53 34.95
N VAL A 42 6.47 -19.95 34.87
CA VAL A 42 5.42 -19.62 35.86
C VAL A 42 5.73 -20.25 37.21
N ALA A 43 6.12 -21.53 37.23
CA ALA A 43 6.35 -22.29 38.45
C ALA A 43 7.62 -21.83 39.20
N GLU A 44 8.72 -21.63 38.49
CA GLU A 44 10.05 -21.45 39.08
C GLU A 44 10.53 -20.00 39.10
N ARG A 45 9.87 -19.09 38.34
CA ARG A 45 10.19 -17.66 38.25
C ARG A 45 11.68 -17.39 38.05
N PRO A 46 12.26 -17.83 36.91
CA PRO A 46 13.66 -17.60 36.61
C PRO A 46 13.98 -16.11 36.51
N ASP A 47 15.25 -15.73 36.70
CA ASP A 47 15.70 -14.36 36.49
C ASP A 47 15.85 -14.05 34.99
N VAL A 48 16.23 -15.06 34.19
CA VAL A 48 16.41 -14.94 32.75
C VAL A 48 15.86 -16.16 32.00
N ILE A 49 15.25 -15.91 30.85
CA ILE A 49 14.82 -16.90 29.87
C ILE A 49 15.67 -16.74 28.61
N VAL A 50 16.30 -17.81 28.15
CA VAL A 50 16.95 -17.90 26.83
C VAL A 50 16.11 -18.84 25.98
N CYS A 51 15.44 -18.32 24.94
CA CYS A 51 14.38 -19.03 24.23
C CYS A 51 14.65 -19.07 22.73
N ASP A 52 14.63 -20.27 22.14
CA ASP A 52 14.69 -20.40 20.70
C ASP A 52 13.46 -19.77 20.01
N LEU A 53 13.70 -19.17 18.85
CA LEU A 53 12.65 -18.57 18.08
C LEU A 53 11.77 -19.62 17.39
N LEU A 54 12.36 -20.64 16.78
CA LEU A 54 11.72 -21.55 15.83
C LEU A 54 11.47 -22.93 16.45
N MET A 55 10.56 -22.97 17.43
CA MET A 55 10.11 -24.21 18.04
C MET A 55 8.72 -24.64 17.53
N PRO A 56 8.44 -25.95 17.39
CA PRO A 56 7.11 -26.46 17.08
C PRO A 56 6.06 -26.10 18.13
N ARG A 57 4.79 -25.99 17.71
CA ARG A 57 3.60 -25.65 18.53
C ARG A 57 3.60 -24.23 19.10
N VAL A 58 4.58 -23.91 19.94
CA VAL A 58 4.74 -22.62 20.60
C VAL A 58 6.12 -22.07 20.31
N ASN A 59 6.18 -21.04 19.47
CA ASN A 59 7.42 -20.39 19.06
C ASN A 59 7.88 -19.32 20.07
N GLY A 60 9.11 -18.82 19.91
CA GLY A 60 9.68 -17.84 20.83
C GLY A 60 8.87 -16.56 20.98
N TYR A 61 8.18 -16.09 19.92
CA TYR A 61 7.30 -14.93 20.02
C TYR A 61 6.09 -15.18 20.93
N GLN A 62 5.51 -16.38 20.84
CA GLN A 62 4.38 -16.77 21.69
C GLN A 62 4.82 -16.93 23.14
N VAL A 63 6.02 -17.47 23.40
CA VAL A 63 6.61 -17.49 24.75
C VAL A 63 6.76 -16.07 25.29
N CYS A 64 7.37 -15.14 24.54
CA CYS A 64 7.52 -13.75 24.98
C CYS A 64 6.17 -13.10 25.35
N ARG A 65 5.18 -13.19 24.46
CA ARG A 65 3.85 -12.61 24.69
C ARG A 65 3.15 -13.22 25.91
N SER A 66 3.23 -14.55 26.07
CA SER A 66 2.63 -15.25 27.21
C SER A 66 3.23 -14.79 28.53
N ILE A 67 4.56 -14.70 28.62
CA ILE A 67 5.24 -14.24 29.85
C ILE A 67 4.93 -12.76 30.14
N ARG A 68 4.97 -11.89 29.13
CA ARG A 68 4.73 -10.44 29.31
C ARG A 68 3.27 -10.11 29.62
N SER A 69 2.32 -10.90 29.13
CA SER A 69 0.89 -10.72 29.43
C SER A 69 0.51 -11.12 30.86
N ASN A 70 1.35 -11.92 31.52
CA ASN A 70 1.09 -12.42 32.86
C ASN A 70 1.53 -11.42 33.95
N GLN A 71 0.58 -10.64 34.46
CA GLN A 71 0.81 -9.60 35.49
C GLN A 71 1.26 -10.14 36.85
N THR A 72 1.21 -11.46 37.09
CA THR A 72 1.67 -12.07 38.34
C THR A 72 3.20 -12.22 38.41
N PHE A 73 3.91 -12.03 37.28
CA PHE A 73 5.37 -11.98 37.23
C PHE A 73 5.88 -10.58 37.58
N LEU A 74 6.21 -10.34 38.84
CA LEU A 74 6.96 -9.16 39.27
C LEU A 74 8.11 -9.59 40.22
N PRO A 75 9.38 -9.29 39.87
CA PRO A 75 9.83 -8.72 38.60
C PRO A 75 9.62 -9.70 37.42
N GLN A 76 9.46 -9.14 36.22
CA GLN A 76 9.45 -9.92 34.97
C GLN A 76 10.86 -10.45 34.67
N PRO A 77 11.03 -11.69 34.16
CA PRO A 77 12.33 -12.19 33.74
C PRO A 77 12.84 -11.43 32.53
N ARG A 78 14.16 -11.30 32.40
CA ARG A 78 14.78 -10.90 31.13
C ARG A 78 14.57 -12.02 30.12
N ILE A 79 14.20 -11.71 28.88
CA ILE A 79 13.99 -12.69 27.81
C ILE A 79 14.96 -12.40 26.67
N VAL A 80 15.85 -13.35 26.38
CA VAL A 80 16.74 -13.33 25.23
C VAL A 80 16.24 -14.34 24.21
N VAL A 81 15.79 -13.87 23.04
CA VAL A 81 15.43 -14.77 21.95
C VAL A 81 16.68 -15.17 21.17
N ILE A 82 16.79 -16.43 20.80
CA ILE A 82 17.89 -16.96 20.01
C ILE A 82 17.37 -17.53 18.70
N SER A 83 18.10 -17.37 17.61
CA SER A 83 17.69 -17.88 16.28
C SER A 83 18.87 -18.32 15.45
N SER A 84 18.69 -19.36 14.64
CA SER A 84 19.64 -19.75 13.57
C SER A 84 19.51 -18.86 12.32
N SER A 85 18.43 -18.07 12.23
CA SER A 85 18.16 -17.16 11.13
C SER A 85 18.62 -15.74 11.46
N ASN A 86 19.30 -15.09 10.50
CA ASN A 86 19.76 -13.71 10.59
C ASN A 86 18.88 -12.73 9.80
N TYR A 87 17.58 -13.00 9.67
CA TYR A 87 16.66 -12.02 9.11
C TYR A 87 16.45 -10.87 10.12
N ALA A 88 16.62 -9.63 9.68
CA ALA A 88 16.42 -8.45 10.52
C ALA A 88 14.98 -8.40 11.11
N ALA A 89 14.00 -8.91 10.35
CA ALA A 89 12.61 -9.06 10.77
C ALA A 89 12.49 -9.89 12.06
N ASP A 90 13.27 -10.96 12.20
CA ASP A 90 13.19 -11.86 13.34
C ASP A 90 13.54 -11.14 14.63
N ARG A 91 14.61 -10.34 14.59
CA ARG A 91 15.05 -9.49 15.70
C ARG A 91 13.97 -8.48 16.09
N THR A 92 13.41 -7.75 15.14
CA THR A 92 12.38 -6.74 15.42
C THR A 92 11.12 -7.37 16.00
N ASN A 93 10.62 -8.44 15.38
CA ASN A 93 9.45 -9.16 15.85
C ASN A 93 9.65 -9.77 17.25
N SER A 94 10.88 -10.19 17.60
CA SER A 94 11.20 -10.67 18.95
C SER A 94 11.05 -9.56 19.99
N LEU A 95 11.58 -8.37 19.69
CA LEU A 95 11.46 -7.21 20.58
C LEU A 95 10.01 -6.75 20.72
N ASP A 96 9.26 -6.71 19.61
CA ASP A 96 7.83 -6.35 19.62
C ASP A 96 6.97 -7.37 20.36
N ALA A 97 7.34 -8.66 20.31
CA ALA A 97 6.73 -9.72 21.11
C ALA A 97 7.08 -9.63 22.61
N GLY A 98 8.04 -8.77 22.98
CA GLY A 98 8.42 -8.47 24.35
C GLY A 98 9.74 -9.09 24.84
N ALA A 99 10.60 -9.56 23.92
CA ALA A 99 11.97 -9.92 24.25
C ALA A 99 12.80 -8.67 24.62
N ASP A 100 13.80 -8.84 25.47
CA ASP A 100 14.75 -7.78 25.83
C ASP A 100 15.97 -7.77 24.88
N ASP A 101 16.35 -8.94 24.37
CA ASP A 101 17.50 -9.09 23.46
C ASP A 101 17.28 -10.20 22.42
N PHE A 102 18.13 -10.20 21.40
CA PHE A 102 18.15 -11.20 20.34
C PHE A 102 19.59 -11.59 19.96
N LEU A 103 19.86 -12.90 19.94
CA LEU A 103 21.16 -13.48 19.58
C LEU A 103 21.06 -14.48 18.42
N LEU A 104 22.16 -14.60 17.67
CA LEU A 104 22.28 -15.57 16.58
C LEU A 104 23.03 -16.82 17.02
N LYS A 105 22.55 -17.97 16.58
CA LYS A 105 23.28 -19.23 16.67
C LYS A 105 24.37 -19.28 15.57
N PRO A 106 25.58 -19.79 15.84
CA PRO A 106 26.04 -20.32 17.12
C PRO A 106 26.36 -19.21 18.12
N ILE A 107 25.80 -19.32 19.33
CA ILE A 107 25.96 -18.32 20.39
C ILE A 107 27.33 -18.48 21.01
N LYS A 108 28.11 -17.40 21.06
CA LYS A 108 29.40 -17.39 21.75
C LYS A 108 29.16 -17.26 23.27
N PRO A 109 29.75 -18.11 24.12
CA PRO A 109 29.58 -18.03 25.58
C PRO A 109 29.79 -16.63 26.16
N ALA A 110 30.84 -15.94 25.72
CA ALA A 110 31.15 -14.58 26.18
C ALA A 110 30.05 -13.56 25.81
N GLU A 111 29.40 -13.72 24.67
CA GLU A 111 28.33 -12.82 24.21
C GLU A 111 27.05 -13.01 25.03
N LEU A 112 26.68 -14.27 25.29
CA LEU A 112 25.56 -14.61 26.16
C LEU A 112 25.80 -14.08 27.57
N LEU A 113 26.93 -14.39 28.18
CA LEU A 113 27.24 -13.95 29.55
C LEU A 113 27.28 -12.43 29.66
N HIS A 114 27.87 -11.74 28.67
CA HIS A 114 27.89 -10.29 28.64
C HIS A 114 26.48 -9.68 28.68
N ILE A 115 25.55 -10.19 27.86
CA ILE A 115 24.15 -9.70 27.84
C ILE A 115 23.45 -9.95 29.19
N LEU A 116 23.73 -11.08 29.84
CA LEU A 116 23.14 -11.46 31.12
C LEU A 116 23.72 -10.70 32.33
N GLU A 117 24.95 -10.20 32.22
CA GLU A 117 25.67 -9.45 33.26
C GLU A 117 25.37 -7.94 33.24
N LEU A 118 24.75 -7.41 32.19
CA LEU A 118 24.30 -6.01 32.14
C LEU A 118 23.27 -5.74 33.25
N GLU A 119 23.73 -5.20 34.38
CA GLU A 119 22.89 -4.76 35.50
C GLU A 119 22.02 -3.57 35.08
N GLY A 120 20.72 -3.71 35.30
CA GLY A 120 19.73 -2.91 34.60
C GLY A 120 19.66 -3.41 33.17
N GLY A 121 18.83 -4.44 32.95
CA GLY A 121 18.30 -4.70 31.61
C GLY A 121 17.91 -3.35 31.05
N THR A 122 18.33 -3.03 29.82
CA THR A 122 18.06 -1.73 29.22
C THR A 122 16.61 -1.42 29.48
N THR A 123 16.36 -0.56 30.48
CA THR A 123 15.06 0.04 30.70
C THR A 123 14.97 1.05 29.58
N PHE A 124 14.79 0.53 28.37
CA PHE A 124 13.79 1.10 27.51
C PHE A 124 12.51 0.94 28.33
N ILE A 125 12.28 1.93 29.22
CA ILE A 125 11.00 2.61 29.28
C ILE A 125 10.49 2.49 27.88
N ARG A 126 9.35 1.84 27.70
CA ARG A 126 8.57 1.89 26.47
C ARG A 126 8.39 3.38 26.20
N ARG A 127 9.39 3.97 25.56
CA ARG A 127 9.29 5.21 24.85
C ARG A 127 8.32 4.71 23.80
N THR A 128 7.03 4.98 24.01
CA THR A 128 6.29 5.65 22.95
C THR A 128 7.33 6.56 22.35
N PRO A 129 7.80 6.29 21.11
CA PRO A 129 8.85 7.08 20.52
C PRO A 129 8.46 8.51 20.85
N PRO A 130 9.36 9.34 21.41
CA PRO A 130 9.05 10.75 21.40
C PRO A 130 8.58 11.00 19.97
N VAL A 131 7.47 11.71 19.81
CA VAL A 131 7.10 12.27 18.52
C VAL A 131 8.28 13.17 18.17
N SER A 132 9.36 12.56 17.69
CA SER A 132 10.50 13.23 17.17
C SER A 132 9.87 13.99 16.04
N LYS A 133 10.06 15.31 16.04
CA LYS A 133 9.94 16.07 14.80
C LYS A 133 10.54 15.17 13.73
N GLY A 134 9.71 14.76 12.78
CA GLY A 134 10.11 13.77 11.78
C GLY A 134 11.45 14.18 11.17
N PRO A 135 12.23 13.23 10.65
CA PRO A 135 13.50 13.55 10.00
C PRO A 135 13.36 14.81 9.13
N THR A 136 14.30 15.73 9.18
CA THR A 136 14.19 16.91 8.29
C THR A 136 14.21 16.39 6.85
N PRO A 137 13.25 16.78 5.98
CA PRO A 137 13.21 16.27 4.62
C PRO A 137 14.57 16.55 3.94
N PRO A 138 15.11 15.59 3.16
CA PRO A 138 16.33 15.81 2.41
C PRO A 138 16.12 16.97 1.43
N ASP A 139 17.18 17.74 1.16
CA ASP A 139 17.11 18.82 0.18
C ASP A 139 16.97 18.23 -1.24
N THR A 140 15.75 18.26 -1.76
CA THR A 140 15.38 17.81 -3.11
C THR A 140 15.33 18.95 -4.12
N THR A 141 15.68 20.19 -3.72
CA THR A 141 15.55 21.39 -4.58
C THR A 141 16.37 21.32 -5.88
N TYR A 142 17.34 20.40 -5.96
CA TYR A 142 18.19 20.19 -7.13
C TYR A 142 17.55 19.38 -8.26
N PHE A 143 16.40 18.71 -8.06
CA PHE A 143 15.79 17.84 -9.08
C PHE A 143 14.27 18.04 -9.24
N ARG A 144 13.90 19.22 -9.74
CA ARG A 144 12.71 19.33 -10.58
C ARG A 144 13.17 19.22 -12.04
N ARG A 145 12.50 18.42 -12.87
CA ARG A 145 12.72 18.45 -14.34
C ARG A 145 12.78 19.91 -14.79
N ALA A 146 13.65 20.22 -15.74
CA ALA A 146 13.73 21.57 -16.30
C ALA A 146 12.32 22.07 -16.63
N ILE A 147 11.93 23.18 -16.00
CA ILE A 147 10.67 23.88 -16.25
C ILE A 147 10.56 24.07 -17.77
N GLY A 148 9.54 23.46 -18.40
CA GLY A 148 9.34 23.53 -19.86
C GLY A 148 9.18 22.20 -20.60
N THR A 149 9.30 21.03 -19.96
CA THR A 149 8.89 19.76 -20.60
C THR A 149 7.37 19.59 -20.56
N PRO A 150 6.71 19.20 -21.67
CA PRO A 150 5.28 18.93 -21.68
C PRO A 150 4.88 17.90 -20.62
N PRO A 151 3.71 18.06 -19.97
CA PRO A 151 3.19 17.06 -19.05
C PRO A 151 2.99 15.71 -19.72
N THR A 152 3.26 14.63 -18.99
CA THR A 152 3.11 13.26 -19.48
C THR A 152 2.36 12.38 -18.50
N VAL A 153 1.55 11.47 -19.04
CA VAL A 153 0.88 10.39 -18.30
C VAL A 153 1.44 9.05 -18.80
N ARG A 154 1.81 8.15 -17.90
CA ARG A 154 2.30 6.82 -18.25
C ARG A 154 1.66 5.75 -17.37
N PHE A 155 1.20 4.68 -17.99
CA PHE A 155 0.56 3.56 -17.29
C PHE A 155 1.59 2.52 -16.86
N TRP A 156 1.57 2.16 -15.57
CA TRP A 156 2.44 1.14 -14.98
C TRP A 156 1.65 -0.10 -14.51
N GLY A 157 0.36 0.08 -14.25
CA GLY A 157 -0.60 -0.99 -14.08
C GLY A 157 -2.00 -0.49 -14.42
N VAL A 158 -2.81 -1.35 -15.01
CA VAL A 158 -4.08 -1.00 -15.67
C VAL A 158 -5.24 -1.93 -15.29
N ARG A 159 -4.95 -2.98 -14.51
CA ARG A 159 -5.94 -3.97 -14.10
C ARG A 159 -6.55 -3.66 -12.74
N GLY A 160 -7.80 -4.07 -12.58
CA GLY A 160 -8.49 -4.03 -11.31
C GLY A 160 -8.37 -5.32 -10.50
N SER A 161 -8.77 -5.25 -9.23
CA SER A 161 -8.93 -6.34 -8.26
C SER A 161 -7.66 -7.14 -7.90
N ILE A 162 -6.96 -7.72 -8.87
CA ILE A 162 -5.75 -8.51 -8.65
C ILE A 162 -4.85 -8.51 -9.88
N ALA A 163 -3.53 -8.63 -9.64
CA ALA A 163 -2.57 -8.75 -10.72
C ALA A 163 -2.75 -10.08 -11.46
N THR A 164 -2.81 -10.02 -12.79
CA THR A 164 -3.02 -11.18 -13.68
C THR A 164 -1.98 -11.21 -14.81
N PRO A 165 -0.67 -11.34 -14.49
CA PRO A 165 0.34 -11.58 -15.51
C PRO A 165 0.14 -12.96 -16.13
N GLY A 166 0.00 -13.03 -17.46
CA GLY A 166 -0.23 -14.26 -18.20
C GLY A 166 0.08 -14.10 -19.69
N ASP A 167 0.06 -15.21 -20.43
CA ASP A 167 0.21 -15.23 -21.89
C ASP A 167 -0.94 -14.53 -22.61
N THR A 168 -2.13 -14.50 -21.99
CA THR A 168 -3.33 -13.82 -22.46
C THR A 168 -3.41 -12.33 -22.12
N THR A 169 -2.43 -11.78 -21.38
CA THR A 169 -2.45 -10.40 -20.86
C THR A 169 -1.22 -9.59 -21.27
N LEU A 170 -0.47 -10.06 -22.27
CA LEU A 170 0.80 -9.49 -22.72
C LEU A 170 0.63 -8.14 -23.42
N LYS A 171 -0.49 -7.93 -24.12
CA LYS A 171 -0.74 -6.69 -24.84
C LYS A 171 -1.08 -5.58 -23.86
N TYR A 172 -2.05 -5.74 -22.97
CA TYR A 172 -2.48 -4.64 -22.09
C TYR A 172 -1.69 -4.55 -20.78
N GLY A 173 -1.16 -5.67 -20.30
CA GLY A 173 -0.44 -5.76 -19.03
C GLY A 173 -1.27 -6.40 -17.93
N GLY A 174 -0.58 -6.92 -16.90
CA GLY A 174 -1.15 -7.71 -15.82
C GLY A 174 -1.07 -7.05 -14.44
N ASN A 175 -0.45 -5.88 -14.31
CA ASN A 175 -0.27 -5.17 -13.06
C ASN A 175 -1.52 -4.36 -12.72
N THR A 176 -1.80 -4.27 -11.42
CA THR A 176 -2.87 -3.46 -10.87
C THR A 176 -2.54 -1.98 -10.84
N THR A 177 -3.59 -1.17 -10.80
CA THR A 177 -3.66 0.30 -10.88
C THR A 177 -2.42 1.04 -10.39
N CYS A 178 -1.69 1.65 -11.33
CA CYS A 178 -0.63 2.61 -11.05
C CYS A 178 -0.37 3.48 -12.28
N VAL A 179 -0.49 4.80 -12.12
CA VAL A 179 -0.28 5.77 -13.21
C VAL A 179 0.74 6.83 -12.77
N GLU A 180 1.77 7.04 -13.59
CA GLU A 180 2.76 8.10 -13.41
C GLU A 180 2.30 9.36 -14.16
N VAL A 181 2.26 10.49 -13.46
CA VAL A 181 2.07 11.81 -14.05
C VAL A 181 3.30 12.65 -13.77
N ARG A 182 3.91 13.20 -14.82
CA ARG A 182 4.98 14.18 -14.70
C ARG A 182 4.50 15.49 -15.26
N ALA A 183 4.39 16.52 -14.42
CA ALA A 183 3.82 17.79 -14.81
C ALA A 183 4.44 18.91 -13.98
N ASP A 184 4.83 20.01 -14.63
CA ASP A 184 5.18 21.27 -13.98
C ASP A 184 6.25 21.17 -12.89
N GLY A 185 7.22 20.26 -13.10
CA GLY A 185 8.33 20.00 -12.18
C GLY A 185 8.03 18.92 -11.12
N GLU A 186 6.81 18.38 -11.10
CA GLU A 186 6.36 17.39 -10.12
C GLU A 186 6.33 15.97 -10.70
N LEU A 187 6.67 14.99 -9.86
CA LEU A 187 6.44 13.56 -10.09
C LEU A 187 5.28 13.11 -9.20
N ILE A 188 4.15 12.83 -9.83
CA ILE A 188 2.92 12.41 -9.18
C ILE A 188 2.64 10.97 -9.58
N VAL A 189 2.22 10.15 -8.61
CA VAL A 189 1.78 8.78 -8.86
C VAL A 189 0.33 8.69 -8.41
N LEU A 190 -0.54 8.19 -9.28
CA LEU A 190 -1.93 7.90 -8.97
C LEU A 190 -2.02 6.41 -8.67
N ASP A 191 -2.30 6.11 -7.39
CA ASP A 191 -2.31 4.79 -6.78
C ASP A 191 -1.00 3.99 -6.82
N ALA A 192 -0.85 3.10 -5.84
CA ALA A 192 0.32 2.30 -5.56
C ALA A 192 0.04 0.79 -5.68
N GLY A 193 -0.74 0.40 -6.69
CA GLY A 193 -0.91 -0.99 -7.07
C GLY A 193 0.40 -1.66 -7.50
N THR A 194 0.33 -2.93 -7.90
CA THR A 194 1.53 -3.72 -8.27
C THR A 194 2.37 -3.09 -9.38
N GLY A 195 1.78 -2.26 -10.24
CA GLY A 195 2.50 -1.51 -11.28
C GLY A 195 3.58 -0.58 -10.72
N ILE A 196 3.41 -0.09 -9.49
CA ILE A 196 4.37 0.83 -8.86
C ILE A 196 5.76 0.21 -8.69
N ARG A 197 5.87 -1.12 -8.64
CA ARG A 197 7.16 -1.82 -8.60
C ARG A 197 7.99 -1.57 -9.85
N ASN A 198 7.35 -1.60 -11.02
CA ASN A 198 8.03 -1.36 -12.30
C ASN A 198 8.37 0.13 -12.46
N LEU A 199 7.49 1.02 -12.01
CA LEU A 199 7.79 2.45 -11.90
C LEU A 199 9.01 2.70 -11.00
N GLY A 200 9.04 2.10 -9.81
CA GLY A 200 10.14 2.25 -8.85
C GLY A 200 11.49 1.83 -9.43
N ARG A 201 11.54 0.76 -10.23
CA ARG A 201 12.74 0.33 -10.96
C ARG A 201 13.17 1.33 -12.03
N LYS A 202 12.21 1.85 -12.80
CA LYS A 202 12.48 2.89 -13.81
C LYS A 202 13.03 4.15 -13.16
N LEU A 203 12.43 4.61 -12.07
CA LEU A 203 12.91 5.77 -11.31
C LEU A 203 14.31 5.53 -10.73
N ALA A 204 14.57 4.36 -10.13
CA ALA A 204 15.90 4.03 -9.62
C ALA A 204 16.96 4.05 -10.73
N GLY A 205 16.65 3.54 -11.91
CA GLY A 205 17.55 3.59 -13.08
C GLY A 205 17.75 5.00 -13.64
N GLU A 206 16.68 5.81 -13.67
CA GLU A 206 16.69 7.17 -14.18
C GLU A 206 17.46 8.14 -13.27
N PHE A 207 17.15 8.12 -11.97
CA PHE A 207 17.74 9.04 -10.99
C PHE A 207 19.08 8.52 -10.42
N LYS A 208 19.34 7.22 -10.48
CA LYS A 208 20.56 6.59 -9.96
C LYS A 208 20.78 6.95 -8.48
N SER A 209 21.75 7.82 -8.19
CA SER A 209 22.10 8.30 -6.85
C SER A 209 21.47 9.65 -6.51
N GLN A 210 20.69 10.25 -7.41
CA GLN A 210 20.03 11.53 -7.19
C GLN A 210 18.76 11.33 -6.33
N PRO A 211 18.47 12.28 -5.41
CA PRO A 211 17.23 12.28 -4.65
C PRO A 211 15.99 12.26 -5.55
N ILE A 212 15.00 11.47 -5.16
CA ILE A 212 13.66 11.45 -5.78
C ILE A 212 12.68 12.12 -4.82
N GLU A 213 11.91 13.07 -5.34
CA GLU A 213 10.72 13.62 -4.68
C GLU A 213 9.48 13.14 -5.45
N VAL A 214 8.60 12.40 -4.77
CA VAL A 214 7.38 11.87 -5.39
C VAL A 214 6.17 12.07 -4.47
N THR A 215 5.05 12.47 -5.07
CA THR A 215 3.76 12.51 -4.38
C THR A 215 2.85 11.42 -4.93
N ILE A 216 2.47 10.48 -4.07
CA ILE A 216 1.52 9.41 -4.37
C ILE A 216 0.14 9.87 -3.89
N LEU A 217 -0.84 9.92 -4.79
CA LEU A 217 -2.25 10.15 -4.49
C LEU A 217 -2.97 8.81 -4.50
N ILE A 218 -3.58 8.46 -3.36
CA ILE A 218 -4.32 7.22 -3.17
C ILE A 218 -5.82 7.50 -3.31
N SER A 219 -6.44 6.93 -4.33
CA SER A 219 -7.89 7.03 -4.60
C SER A 219 -8.71 6.40 -3.47
N HIS A 220 -8.33 5.19 -3.08
CA HIS A 220 -8.86 4.42 -1.97
C HIS A 220 -7.90 3.28 -1.60
N THR A 221 -8.24 2.52 -0.55
CA THR A 221 -7.33 1.55 0.07
C THR A 221 -7.67 0.09 -0.21
N HIS A 222 -8.37 -0.24 -1.31
CA HIS A 222 -8.41 -1.62 -1.75
C HIS A 222 -7.00 -2.08 -2.17
N TRP A 223 -6.75 -3.38 -2.01
CA TRP A 223 -5.39 -3.93 -2.09
C TRP A 223 -4.73 -3.65 -3.43
N ASP A 224 -5.45 -3.81 -4.53
CA ASP A 224 -4.98 -3.53 -5.87
C ASP A 224 -4.52 -2.09 -6.12
N HIS A 225 -4.85 -1.13 -5.24
CA HIS A 225 -4.40 0.27 -5.26
C HIS A 225 -3.24 0.57 -4.29
N ILE A 226 -2.89 -0.34 -3.37
CA ILE A 226 -1.85 -0.09 -2.34
C ILE A 226 -0.79 -1.19 -2.19
N GLN A 227 -1.08 -2.41 -2.66
CA GLN A 227 -0.29 -3.62 -2.41
C GLN A 227 1.11 -3.59 -3.04
N GLY A 228 1.34 -2.69 -4.00
CA GLY A 228 2.64 -2.53 -4.64
C GLY A 228 3.60 -1.67 -3.83
N PHE A 229 3.11 -0.84 -2.90
CA PHE A 229 3.94 0.10 -2.13
C PHE A 229 5.12 -0.57 -1.39
N PRO A 230 4.99 -1.75 -0.75
CA PRO A 230 6.12 -2.44 -0.12
C PRO A 230 7.25 -2.81 -1.10
N PHE A 231 6.98 -2.79 -2.41
CA PHE A 231 7.96 -3.07 -3.46
C PHE A 231 8.42 -1.81 -4.21
N PHE A 232 8.04 -0.62 -3.73
CA PHE A 232 8.46 0.65 -4.30
C PHE A 232 9.88 1.00 -3.82
N ILE A 233 10.89 0.51 -4.55
CA ILE A 233 12.33 0.69 -4.26
C ILE A 233 12.70 2.12 -3.83
N PRO A 234 12.16 3.21 -4.42
CA PRO A 234 12.46 4.56 -3.95
C PRO A 234 12.20 4.83 -2.46
N ALA A 235 11.24 4.15 -1.82
CA ALA A 235 10.99 4.27 -0.38
C ALA A 235 12.10 3.70 0.51
N TYR A 236 13.01 2.89 -0.07
CA TYR A 236 14.12 2.24 0.61
C TYR A 236 15.45 3.02 0.53
N SER A 237 15.42 4.26 0.04
CA SER A 237 16.60 5.13 0.00
C SER A 237 16.42 6.32 0.95
N PRO A 238 17.37 6.57 1.88
CA PRO A 238 17.30 7.70 2.81
C PRO A 238 17.45 9.07 2.13
N HIS A 239 17.80 9.09 0.85
CA HIS A 239 17.91 10.31 0.05
C HIS A 239 16.59 10.74 -0.59
N ASN A 240 15.56 9.89 -0.55
CA ASN A 240 14.30 10.13 -1.24
C ASN A 240 13.24 10.68 -0.29
N GLN A 241 12.36 11.51 -0.84
CA GLN A 241 11.16 12.02 -0.18
C GLN A 241 9.92 11.45 -0.87
N ILE A 242 9.13 10.71 -0.10
CA ILE A 242 7.88 10.10 -0.53
C ILE A 242 6.74 10.76 0.26
N ARG A 243 5.85 11.46 -0.42
CA ARG A 243 4.61 11.97 0.16
C ARG A 243 3.47 11.09 -0.30
N ILE A 244 2.65 10.57 0.61
CA ILE A 244 1.45 9.82 0.29
C ILE A 244 0.27 10.63 0.80
N LYS A 245 -0.67 10.95 -0.09
CA LYS A 245 -1.88 11.68 0.25
C LYS A 245 -3.09 10.84 -0.14
N GLY A 246 -4.12 10.86 0.69
CA GLY A 246 -5.39 10.18 0.43
C GLY A 246 -6.44 10.67 1.40
N TYR A 247 -7.66 10.14 1.33
CA TYR A 247 -8.73 10.50 2.25
C TYR A 247 -8.91 9.41 3.31
N GLU A 248 -9.35 9.82 4.50
CA GLU A 248 -9.64 8.90 5.58
C GLU A 248 -10.87 8.04 5.21
N GLY A 249 -10.64 6.75 4.96
CA GLY A 249 -11.69 5.80 4.57
C GLY A 249 -11.99 4.68 5.56
N ALA A 250 -11.02 4.32 6.40
CA ALA A 250 -11.11 3.22 7.37
C ALA A 250 -11.02 3.75 8.81
N ARG A 251 -11.54 2.99 9.78
CA ARG A 251 -11.60 3.38 11.21
C ARG A 251 -10.24 3.71 11.87
N VAL A 252 -9.13 3.39 11.22
CA VAL A 252 -7.76 3.47 11.78
C VAL A 252 -6.86 4.47 11.04
N GLY A 253 -7.34 5.14 10.00
CA GLY A 253 -6.59 6.14 9.22
C GLY A 253 -5.63 5.55 8.17
N LEU A 254 -5.25 6.37 7.19
CA LEU A 254 -4.43 6.01 6.02
C LEU A 254 -3.04 5.49 6.39
N GLN A 255 -2.37 6.14 7.36
CA GLN A 255 -1.06 5.70 7.86
C GLN A 255 -1.12 4.27 8.41
N SER A 256 -2.16 3.95 9.18
CA SER A 256 -2.32 2.63 9.78
C SER A 256 -2.62 1.57 8.72
N VAL A 257 -3.47 1.89 7.73
CA VAL A 257 -3.78 0.97 6.63
C VAL A 257 -2.51 0.63 5.83
N LEU A 258 -1.72 1.64 5.45
CA LEU A 258 -0.46 1.45 4.73
C LEU A 258 0.58 0.72 5.58
N SER A 259 0.62 0.97 6.88
CA SER A 259 1.54 0.27 7.80
C SER A 259 1.16 -1.20 7.95
N SER A 260 -0.13 -1.52 8.07
CA SER A 260 -0.63 -2.87 8.36
C SER A 260 -0.28 -3.89 7.26
N GLN A 261 -0.29 -3.49 5.99
CA GLN A 261 0.15 -4.37 4.90
C GLN A 261 1.66 -4.69 4.94
N MET A 262 2.44 -3.92 5.71
CA MET A 262 3.88 -4.11 5.90
C MET A 262 4.21 -4.73 7.27
N GLU A 263 3.21 -5.12 8.06
CA GLU A 263 3.43 -5.74 9.37
C GLU A 263 3.74 -7.24 9.25
N SER A 264 4.45 -7.77 10.24
CA SER A 264 4.66 -9.20 10.36
C SER A 264 3.35 -9.93 10.70
N PRO A 265 3.07 -11.12 10.10
CA PRO A 265 3.95 -11.89 9.23
C PRO A 265 3.77 -11.60 7.72
N TYR A 266 2.97 -10.60 7.33
CA TYR A 266 2.65 -10.30 5.93
C TYR A 266 3.85 -9.80 5.14
N PHE A 267 4.71 -9.01 5.79
CA PHE A 267 5.90 -8.44 5.16
C PHE A 267 7.08 -8.36 6.15
N PRO A 268 8.34 -8.58 5.71
CA PRO A 268 9.49 -8.64 6.61
C PRO A 268 10.04 -7.27 7.05
N VAL A 269 9.58 -6.17 6.46
CA VAL A 269 10.08 -4.82 6.76
C VAL A 269 8.89 -3.91 7.06
N SER A 270 8.79 -3.43 8.30
CA SER A 270 7.70 -2.52 8.66
C SER A 270 7.88 -1.15 8.02
N MET A 271 6.77 -0.43 7.81
CA MET A 271 6.79 0.91 7.24
C MET A 271 7.66 1.90 8.05
N GLN A 272 7.77 1.68 9.37
CA GLN A 272 8.60 2.50 10.27
C GLN A 272 10.11 2.26 10.08
N GLN A 273 10.49 1.13 9.47
CA GLN A 273 11.88 0.78 9.18
C GLN A 273 12.34 1.29 7.81
N LEU A 274 11.44 1.87 7.02
CA LEU A 274 11.80 2.44 5.72
C LEU A 274 12.75 3.62 5.92
N PRO A 275 13.95 3.59 5.32
CA PRO A 275 14.95 4.65 5.52
C PRO A 275 14.59 5.94 4.78
N GLY A 276 13.72 5.90 3.77
CA GLY A 276 13.27 7.09 3.04
C GLY A 276 12.42 8.04 3.88
N TYR A 277 12.46 9.33 3.54
CA TYR A 277 11.62 10.31 4.21
C TYR A 277 10.17 10.15 3.75
N LEU A 278 9.35 9.53 4.61
CA LEU A 278 7.96 9.20 4.32
C LEU A 278 7.01 10.12 5.08
N GLN A 279 6.12 10.79 4.35
CA GLN A 279 5.06 11.62 4.91
C GLN A 279 3.71 11.13 4.40
N VAL A 280 2.85 10.68 5.30
CA VAL A 280 1.47 10.32 4.97
C VAL A 280 0.54 11.41 5.49
N GLU A 281 -0.31 11.91 4.60
CA GLU A 281 -1.22 13.02 4.87
C GLU A 281 -2.65 12.62 4.50
N GLU A 282 -3.55 12.74 5.47
CA GLU A 282 -4.98 12.61 5.24
C GLU A 282 -5.55 13.96 4.82
N LEU A 283 -6.07 14.00 3.60
CA LEU A 283 -6.66 15.18 3.01
C LEU A 283 -8.04 15.44 3.60
N LYS A 284 -8.33 16.72 3.84
CA LYS A 284 -9.65 17.22 4.28
C LYS A 284 -10.30 18.11 3.23
N GLU A 285 -9.47 18.82 2.47
CA GLU A 285 -9.91 19.70 1.40
C GLU A 285 -10.02 18.92 0.08
N MET A 286 -11.04 19.23 -0.71
CA MET A 286 -11.23 18.63 -2.04
C MET A 286 -10.44 19.38 -3.13
N GLN A 287 -9.72 20.44 -2.78
CA GLN A 287 -8.85 21.18 -3.68
C GLN A 287 -7.54 21.48 -2.96
N PHE A 288 -6.42 21.19 -3.61
CA PHE A 288 -5.08 21.43 -3.08
C PHE A 288 -4.08 21.54 -4.23
N ASN A 289 -2.82 21.87 -3.92
CA ASN A 289 -1.76 21.93 -4.91
C ASN A 289 -0.66 20.91 -4.59
N ILE A 290 -0.07 20.34 -5.65
CA ILE A 290 1.22 19.67 -5.60
C ILE A 290 2.15 20.51 -6.46
N GLY A 291 3.03 21.27 -5.82
CA GLY A 291 3.83 22.28 -6.53
C GLY A 291 2.92 23.26 -7.29
N GLN A 292 3.07 23.31 -8.61
CA GLN A 292 2.25 24.14 -9.51
C GLN A 292 1.02 23.41 -10.08
N VAL A 293 0.91 22.10 -9.85
CA VAL A 293 -0.23 21.30 -10.33
C VAL A 293 -1.39 21.49 -9.35
N LYS A 294 -2.50 22.06 -9.84
CA LYS A 294 -3.73 22.17 -9.06
C LYS A 294 -4.48 20.85 -9.13
N VAL A 295 -4.83 20.30 -7.98
CA VAL A 295 -5.56 19.04 -7.85
C VAL A 295 -6.94 19.30 -7.26
N THR A 296 -7.97 18.75 -7.90
CA THR A 296 -9.34 18.69 -7.38
C THR A 296 -9.73 17.24 -7.20
N ALA A 297 -10.21 16.87 -6.02
CA ALA A 297 -10.76 15.55 -5.74
C ALA A 297 -12.30 15.59 -5.79
N ALA A 298 -12.91 14.44 -6.08
CA ALA A 298 -14.34 14.23 -5.94
C ALA A 298 -14.59 12.82 -5.41
N PHE A 299 -15.60 12.64 -4.55
CA PHE A 299 -15.99 11.30 -4.09
C PHE A 299 -16.61 10.51 -5.24
N MET A 300 -16.13 9.28 -5.40
CA MET A 300 -16.63 8.31 -6.37
C MET A 300 -17.67 7.41 -5.72
N ASN A 301 -18.52 6.80 -6.54
CA ASN A 301 -19.50 5.84 -6.07
C ASN A 301 -18.94 4.42 -6.17
N HIS A 302 -18.28 4.01 -5.09
CA HIS A 302 -17.62 2.72 -4.93
C HIS A 302 -17.71 2.29 -3.45
N PRO A 303 -17.75 0.99 -3.11
CA PRO A 303 -17.73 0.54 -1.71
C PRO A 303 -16.59 1.15 -0.89
N GLY A 304 -16.94 1.83 0.20
CA GLY A 304 -15.98 2.55 1.04
C GLY A 304 -15.77 4.00 0.60
N ILE A 305 -14.69 4.63 1.09
CA ILE A 305 -14.32 5.97 0.64
C ILE A 305 -13.39 5.83 -0.56
N CYS A 306 -13.88 6.27 -1.71
CA CYS A 306 -13.11 6.39 -2.94
C CYS A 306 -13.19 7.80 -3.49
N VAL A 307 -12.07 8.30 -4.01
CA VAL A 307 -12.01 9.58 -4.70
C VAL A 307 -11.37 9.46 -6.07
N GLY A 308 -11.85 10.27 -7.01
CA GLY A 308 -11.19 10.56 -8.27
C GLY A 308 -10.41 11.87 -8.16
N TYR A 309 -9.36 12.00 -8.96
CA TYR A 309 -8.50 13.19 -8.98
C TYR A 309 -8.50 13.85 -10.36
N ARG A 310 -8.69 15.17 -10.40
CA ARG A 310 -8.51 16.01 -11.57
C ARG A 310 -7.30 16.91 -11.37
N LEU A 311 -6.31 16.79 -12.24
CA LEU A 311 -5.05 17.52 -12.22
C LEU A 311 -5.07 18.55 -13.35
N GLU A 312 -4.89 19.82 -13.01
CA GLU A 312 -4.71 20.91 -13.95
C GLU A 312 -3.21 21.22 -14.07
N THR A 313 -2.67 21.08 -15.28
CA THR A 313 -1.24 21.24 -15.59
C THR A 313 -1.02 22.32 -16.66
N SER A 314 0.23 22.71 -16.90
CA SER A 314 0.56 23.66 -17.98
C SER A 314 0.16 23.18 -19.39
N GLY A 315 0.13 21.87 -19.62
CA GLY A 315 -0.15 21.24 -20.92
C GLY A 315 -1.58 20.77 -21.12
N GLY A 316 -2.42 20.82 -20.07
CA GLY A 316 -3.80 20.34 -20.12
C GLY A 316 -4.27 19.75 -18.79
N SER A 317 -5.42 19.08 -18.84
CA SER A 317 -6.13 18.52 -17.69
C SER A 317 -6.19 17.00 -17.77
N ILE A 318 -5.99 16.34 -16.62
CA ILE A 318 -6.03 14.88 -16.49
C ILE A 318 -7.04 14.54 -15.40
N ALA A 319 -8.03 13.71 -15.67
CA ALA A 319 -8.90 13.15 -14.64
C ALA A 319 -8.65 11.64 -14.49
N PHE A 320 -8.59 11.16 -13.25
CA PHE A 320 -8.36 9.78 -12.88
C PHE A 320 -9.46 9.30 -11.94
N LEU A 321 -10.21 8.30 -12.40
CA LEU A 321 -11.40 7.76 -11.76
C LEU A 321 -11.34 6.22 -11.89
N PRO A 322 -10.44 5.56 -11.13
CA PRO A 322 -10.13 4.16 -11.39
C PRO A 322 -11.27 3.21 -11.01
N ASP A 323 -12.10 3.61 -10.04
CA ASP A 323 -13.19 2.81 -9.47
C ASP A 323 -14.40 3.70 -9.26
N ASN A 324 -15.44 3.52 -10.08
CA ASN A 324 -16.66 4.30 -9.97
C ASN A 324 -17.83 3.65 -10.70
N GLU A 325 -19.01 3.67 -10.08
CA GLU A 325 -20.27 3.27 -10.70
C GLU A 325 -21.23 4.46 -10.89
N PRO A 326 -21.88 4.64 -12.06
CA PRO A 326 -22.92 5.65 -12.21
C PRO A 326 -24.10 5.41 -11.24
N HIS A 327 -24.55 6.45 -10.56
CA HIS A 327 -25.63 6.34 -9.57
C HIS A 327 -26.96 5.96 -10.22
N SER A 328 -27.19 6.40 -11.46
CA SER A 328 -28.39 6.08 -12.22
C SER A 328 -28.60 4.58 -12.36
N ARG A 329 -27.54 3.81 -12.58
CA ARG A 329 -27.61 2.35 -12.75
C ARG A 329 -27.98 1.61 -11.47
N LEU A 330 -27.38 1.98 -10.33
CA LEU A 330 -27.70 1.40 -9.02
C LEU A 330 -29.19 1.46 -8.67
N ARG A 331 -29.86 2.52 -9.12
CA ARG A 331 -31.24 2.82 -8.74
C ARG A 331 -32.27 2.40 -9.78
N MET A 332 -31.85 1.77 -10.89
CA MET A 332 -32.74 1.17 -11.89
C MET A 332 -33.15 -0.28 -11.55
N ALA A 333 -32.68 -0.86 -10.45
CA ALA A 333 -33.22 -2.11 -9.89
C ALA A 333 -34.71 -1.91 -9.51
N PRO A 334 -35.58 -2.92 -9.67
CA PRO A 334 -37.03 -2.72 -9.66
C PRO A 334 -37.55 -2.27 -8.29
N VAL A 335 -37.86 -0.98 -8.17
CA VAL A 335 -38.60 -0.43 -7.02
C VAL A 335 -40.09 -0.55 -7.31
N THR A 336 -40.83 -1.17 -6.40
CA THR A 336 -42.26 -1.52 -6.55
C THR A 336 -43.23 -0.33 -6.38
N ASP A 337 -42.74 0.90 -6.16
CA ASP A 337 -43.57 2.07 -5.87
C ASP A 337 -43.15 3.31 -6.70
N SER A 338 -44.10 3.85 -7.48
CA SER A 338 -43.84 4.72 -8.63
C SER A 338 -43.58 6.20 -8.30
N ALA A 339 -43.95 6.66 -7.10
CA ALA A 339 -43.69 8.04 -6.69
C ALA A 339 -42.27 8.17 -6.09
N GLN A 340 -41.86 7.18 -5.29
CA GLN A 340 -40.52 7.11 -4.70
C GLN A 340 -39.44 6.87 -5.76
N SER A 341 -39.78 6.23 -6.89
CA SER A 341 -38.86 6.02 -8.00
C SER A 341 -38.42 7.31 -8.71
N TYR A 342 -39.27 8.34 -8.80
CA TYR A 342 -38.89 9.58 -9.52
C TYR A 342 -37.88 10.43 -8.75
N GLU A 343 -38.08 10.64 -7.45
CA GLU A 343 -37.15 11.40 -6.61
C GLU A 343 -35.78 10.72 -6.50
N VAL A 344 -35.77 9.39 -6.41
CA VAL A 344 -34.55 8.58 -6.38
C VAL A 344 -33.79 8.67 -7.71
N LEU A 345 -34.48 8.60 -8.84
CA LEU A 345 -33.85 8.78 -10.16
C LEU A 345 -33.32 10.19 -10.36
N ALA A 346 -34.06 11.22 -9.94
CA ALA A 346 -33.60 12.61 -10.00
C ALA A 346 -32.36 12.86 -9.14
N PHE A 347 -32.30 12.25 -7.94
CA PHE A 347 -31.10 12.29 -7.10
C PHE A 347 -29.91 11.62 -7.80
N ALA A 348 -30.12 10.43 -8.37
CA ALA A 348 -29.06 9.68 -9.05
C ALA A 348 -28.51 10.46 -10.27
N GLN A 349 -29.40 11.01 -11.10
CA GLN A 349 -29.02 11.88 -12.21
C GLN A 349 -28.20 13.09 -11.74
N LYS A 350 -28.61 13.74 -10.64
CA LYS A 350 -27.85 14.87 -10.08
C LYS A 350 -26.46 14.48 -9.61
N GLN A 351 -26.23 13.25 -9.16
CA GLN A 351 -24.87 12.80 -8.82
C GLN A 351 -24.05 12.54 -10.07
N ASP A 352 -24.64 11.91 -11.08
CA ASP A 352 -23.97 11.67 -12.37
C ASP A 352 -23.64 13.01 -13.08
N GLU A 353 -24.49 14.03 -12.95
CA GLU A 353 -24.21 15.41 -13.42
C GLU A 353 -22.99 16.02 -12.75
N LYS A 354 -22.76 15.77 -11.45
CA LYS A 354 -21.55 16.25 -10.76
C LYS A 354 -20.31 15.55 -11.29
N LEU A 355 -20.41 14.26 -11.63
CA LEU A 355 -19.32 13.52 -12.23
C LEU A 355 -18.99 14.04 -13.64
N ILE A 356 -20.02 14.32 -14.44
CA ILE A 356 -19.89 14.97 -15.76
C ILE A 356 -19.21 16.32 -15.61
N GLU A 357 -19.61 17.14 -14.63
CA GLU A 357 -18.97 18.43 -14.38
C GLU A 357 -17.52 18.28 -13.95
N PHE A 358 -17.24 17.30 -13.09
CA PHE A 358 -15.89 17.01 -12.62
C PHE A 358 -14.93 16.69 -13.78
N ILE A 359 -15.37 15.94 -14.79
CA ILE A 359 -14.55 15.58 -15.96
C ILE A 359 -14.75 16.50 -17.18
N ARG A 360 -15.56 17.56 -17.05
CA ARG A 360 -15.92 18.44 -18.18
C ARG A 360 -14.69 19.04 -18.84
N ASP A 361 -14.67 18.98 -20.17
CA ASP A 361 -13.66 19.51 -21.08
C ASP A 361 -12.23 18.99 -20.77
N CYS A 362 -12.11 17.84 -20.08
CA CYS A 362 -10.80 17.27 -19.76
C CYS A 362 -10.06 16.81 -21.02
N ASP A 363 -8.74 17.05 -21.05
CA ASP A 363 -7.89 16.61 -22.16
C ASP A 363 -7.70 15.10 -22.14
N VAL A 364 -7.46 14.53 -20.94
CA VAL A 364 -7.32 13.09 -20.74
C VAL A 364 -8.18 12.67 -19.56
N VAL A 365 -9.01 11.65 -19.75
CA VAL A 365 -9.73 10.98 -18.67
C VAL A 365 -9.34 9.51 -18.65
N ILE A 366 -8.92 9.02 -17.49
CA ILE A 366 -8.67 7.61 -17.20
C ILE A 366 -9.82 7.17 -16.31
N MET A 367 -10.70 6.34 -16.84
CA MET A 367 -11.94 5.96 -16.18
C MET A 367 -12.07 4.44 -16.11
N ASP A 368 -12.55 3.96 -14.96
CA ASP A 368 -13.12 2.64 -14.81
C ASP A 368 -13.96 2.28 -16.04
N SER A 369 -13.80 1.05 -16.50
CA SER A 369 -14.59 0.44 -17.56
C SER A 369 -14.48 -1.07 -17.45
N GLN A 370 -14.44 -1.58 -16.22
CA GLN A 370 -14.07 -2.96 -15.92
C GLN A 370 -14.95 -3.98 -16.67
N TYR A 371 -16.21 -3.65 -16.94
CA TYR A 371 -17.15 -4.57 -17.57
C TYR A 371 -17.60 -4.11 -18.97
N ASP A 372 -17.97 -5.07 -19.82
CA ASP A 372 -18.84 -4.75 -20.96
C ASP A 372 -20.31 -4.58 -20.51
N GLY A 373 -21.17 -4.09 -21.41
CA GLY A 373 -22.59 -3.88 -21.10
C GLY A 373 -23.39 -5.16 -20.81
N VAL A 374 -22.89 -6.35 -21.16
CA VAL A 374 -23.53 -7.64 -20.85
C VAL A 374 -23.16 -8.08 -19.45
N GLU A 375 -21.87 -8.11 -19.14
CA GLU A 375 -21.30 -8.44 -17.83
C GLU A 375 -21.86 -7.51 -16.77
N TYR A 376 -21.92 -6.21 -17.04
CA TYR A 376 -22.34 -5.21 -16.07
C TYR A 376 -23.74 -5.47 -15.47
N LYS A 377 -24.65 -6.11 -16.21
CA LYS A 377 -26.00 -6.43 -15.72
C LYS A 377 -26.01 -7.29 -14.46
N SER A 378 -25.00 -8.14 -14.27
CA SER A 378 -24.81 -8.95 -13.06
C SER A 378 -23.89 -8.31 -12.01
N HIS A 379 -23.29 -7.15 -12.31
CA HIS A 379 -22.30 -6.46 -11.48
C HIS A 379 -22.76 -5.08 -10.99
N ILE A 380 -24.05 -4.74 -11.18
CA ILE A 380 -24.64 -3.53 -10.59
C ILE A 380 -24.49 -3.57 -9.07
N GLY A 381 -23.96 -2.52 -8.47
CA GLY A 381 -23.71 -2.45 -7.03
C GLY A 381 -22.28 -2.76 -6.61
N TRP A 382 -21.42 -3.18 -7.54
CA TRP A 382 -20.04 -3.56 -7.23
C TRP A 382 -19.12 -2.34 -7.20
N GLY A 383 -19.61 -1.15 -7.55
CA GLY A 383 -18.80 0.07 -7.54
C GLY A 383 -17.93 0.28 -8.76
N HIS A 384 -18.22 -0.43 -9.85
CA HIS A 384 -17.53 -0.33 -11.13
C HIS A 384 -18.50 -0.01 -12.27
N THR A 385 -17.97 0.46 -13.39
CA THR A 385 -18.78 0.84 -14.55
C THR A 385 -18.54 -0.06 -15.75
N CYS A 386 -19.32 0.18 -16.80
CA CYS A 386 -19.17 -0.49 -18.08
C CYS A 386 -18.69 0.48 -19.16
N VAL A 387 -18.18 -0.08 -20.25
CA VAL A 387 -17.71 0.69 -21.42
C VAL A 387 -18.76 1.68 -21.92
N ASP A 388 -20.02 1.25 -22.05
CA ASP A 388 -21.12 2.07 -22.56
C ASP A 388 -21.32 3.34 -21.74
N ASP A 389 -21.33 3.22 -20.42
CA ASP A 389 -21.54 4.33 -19.50
C ASP A 389 -20.31 5.23 -19.42
N ALA A 390 -19.10 4.67 -19.42
CA ALA A 390 -17.86 5.44 -19.46
C ALA A 390 -17.77 6.32 -20.71
N VAL A 391 -18.11 5.77 -21.89
CA VAL A 391 -18.16 6.53 -23.15
C VAL A 391 -19.26 7.58 -23.11
N ALA A 392 -20.45 7.25 -22.63
CA ALA A 392 -21.56 8.21 -22.53
C ALA A 392 -21.19 9.42 -21.65
N LEU A 393 -20.62 9.17 -20.47
CA LEU A 393 -20.13 10.23 -19.57
C LEU A 393 -19.09 11.11 -20.25
N ALA A 394 -18.09 10.51 -20.91
CA ALA A 394 -17.02 11.23 -21.59
C ALA A 394 -17.53 12.07 -22.77
N VAL A 395 -18.47 11.55 -23.56
CA VAL A 395 -19.10 12.29 -24.66
C VAL A 395 -19.89 13.49 -24.14
N ILE A 396 -20.74 13.30 -23.12
CA ILE A 396 -21.56 14.38 -22.54
C ILE A 396 -20.66 15.47 -21.93
N ALA A 397 -19.57 15.06 -21.29
CA ALA A 397 -18.60 15.95 -20.67
C ALA A 397 -17.63 16.61 -21.67
N LYS A 398 -17.68 16.26 -22.96
CA LYS A 398 -16.78 16.77 -24.01
C LYS A 398 -15.30 16.50 -23.72
N VAL A 399 -15.02 15.32 -23.19
CA VAL A 399 -13.65 14.84 -22.99
C VAL A 399 -12.96 14.70 -24.36
N LYS A 400 -11.68 15.04 -24.45
CA LYS A 400 -10.91 14.89 -25.69
C LYS A 400 -10.42 13.46 -25.89
N LYS A 401 -9.84 12.86 -24.84
CA LYS A 401 -9.34 11.48 -24.86
C LYS A 401 -9.76 10.70 -23.62
N LEU A 402 -10.40 9.56 -23.83
CA LEU A 402 -10.78 8.59 -22.80
C LEU A 402 -9.86 7.36 -22.86
N PHE A 403 -9.32 6.98 -21.71
CA PHE A 403 -8.69 5.69 -21.49
C PHE A 403 -9.62 4.77 -20.72
N LEU A 404 -10.03 3.67 -21.36
CA LEU A 404 -10.69 2.55 -20.70
C LEU A 404 -9.69 1.90 -19.74
N PHE A 405 -10.00 1.91 -18.45
CA PHE A 405 -9.08 1.51 -17.38
C PHE A 405 -9.74 0.51 -16.42
N HIS A 406 -8.93 -0.04 -15.51
CA HIS A 406 -9.35 -1.00 -14.49
C HIS A 406 -9.85 -2.32 -15.08
N HIS A 407 -9.16 -2.83 -16.10
CA HIS A 407 -9.55 -4.04 -16.83
C HIS A 407 -9.76 -5.21 -15.88
N ASP A 408 -10.82 -5.98 -16.11
CA ASP A 408 -11.15 -7.12 -15.25
C ASP A 408 -10.03 -8.18 -15.26
N PRO A 409 -9.73 -8.81 -14.12
CA PRO A 409 -8.74 -9.89 -14.04
C PRO A 409 -8.95 -11.01 -15.07
N ASP A 410 -10.21 -11.34 -15.39
CA ASP A 410 -10.57 -12.44 -16.28
C ASP A 410 -10.65 -12.02 -17.75
N HIS A 411 -10.44 -10.74 -18.08
CA HIS A 411 -10.37 -10.27 -19.47
C HIS A 411 -8.97 -10.50 -20.06
N ASP A 412 -8.95 -11.26 -21.16
CA ASP A 412 -7.77 -11.38 -22.02
C ASP A 412 -7.63 -10.18 -22.97
N ASP A 413 -6.51 -10.14 -23.68
CA ASP A 413 -6.21 -9.07 -24.63
C ASP A 413 -7.27 -8.95 -25.75
N ALA A 414 -7.90 -10.06 -26.17
CA ALA A 414 -8.91 -10.07 -27.23
C ALA A 414 -10.24 -9.47 -26.76
N LYS A 415 -10.63 -9.74 -25.51
CA LYS A 415 -11.80 -9.13 -24.86
C LYS A 415 -11.62 -7.62 -24.71
N ILE A 416 -10.46 -7.17 -24.25
CA ILE A 416 -10.16 -5.73 -24.11
C ILE A 416 -10.12 -5.04 -25.49
N ASP A 417 -9.61 -5.72 -26.52
CA ASP A 417 -9.69 -5.24 -27.91
C ASP A 417 -11.14 -5.02 -28.36
N ALA A 418 -12.02 -6.00 -28.14
CA ALA A 418 -13.43 -5.90 -28.49
C ALA A 418 -14.14 -4.75 -27.73
N MET A 419 -13.82 -4.57 -26.45
CA MET A 419 -14.33 -3.46 -25.64
C MET A 419 -13.86 -2.10 -26.17
N GLN A 420 -12.60 -1.98 -26.56
CA GLN A 420 -12.06 -0.74 -27.15
C GLN A 420 -12.69 -0.45 -28.52
N GLU A 421 -12.87 -1.46 -29.37
CA GLU A 421 -13.55 -1.32 -30.66
C GLU A 421 -14.98 -0.82 -30.47
N TRP A 422 -15.73 -1.46 -29.56
CA TRP A 422 -17.09 -1.03 -29.22
C TRP A 422 -17.14 0.40 -28.69
N ALA A 423 -16.19 0.79 -27.83
CA ALA A 423 -16.14 2.13 -27.28
C ALA A 423 -15.94 3.21 -28.37
N ARG A 424 -15.10 2.92 -29.37
CA ARG A 424 -14.87 3.81 -30.51
C ARG A 424 -16.10 3.90 -31.41
N GLU A 425 -16.79 2.78 -31.63
CA GLU A 425 -18.07 2.78 -32.36
C GLU A 425 -19.13 3.61 -31.65
N LEU A 426 -19.28 3.46 -30.33
CA LEU A 426 -20.19 4.27 -29.52
C LEU A 426 -19.89 5.78 -29.63
N ALA A 427 -18.62 6.17 -29.50
CA ALA A 427 -18.23 7.57 -29.68
C ALA A 427 -18.60 8.11 -31.07
N ALA A 428 -18.40 7.31 -32.12
CA ALA A 428 -18.75 7.66 -33.50
C ALA A 428 -20.27 7.75 -33.73
N ILE A 429 -21.06 6.84 -33.14
CA ILE A 429 -22.54 6.86 -33.19
C ILE A 429 -23.09 8.18 -32.64
N HIS A 430 -22.46 8.71 -31.59
CA HIS A 430 -22.82 9.99 -30.99
C HIS A 430 -22.24 11.22 -31.73
N GLY A 431 -21.54 11.03 -32.85
CA GLY A 431 -20.91 12.11 -33.61
C GLY A 431 -19.87 12.90 -32.81
N SER A 432 -19.26 12.26 -31.80
CA SER A 432 -18.27 12.87 -30.93
C SER A 432 -16.87 12.81 -31.53
N ASN A 433 -16.04 13.81 -31.23
CA ASN A 433 -14.60 13.79 -31.54
C ASN A 433 -13.77 13.12 -30.42
N LEU A 434 -14.43 12.43 -29.48
CA LEU A 434 -13.77 11.72 -28.39
C LEU A 434 -12.85 10.63 -28.94
N GLU A 435 -11.55 10.73 -28.66
CA GLU A 435 -10.62 9.62 -28.84
C GLU A 435 -10.78 8.61 -27.71
N VAL A 436 -10.86 7.33 -28.04
CA VAL A 436 -10.95 6.24 -27.04
C VAL A 436 -9.87 5.20 -27.28
N ASP A 437 -9.11 4.90 -26.22
CA ASP A 437 -8.10 3.84 -26.19
C ASP A 437 -8.26 3.02 -24.91
N ALA A 438 -7.97 1.73 -24.94
CA ALA A 438 -7.81 0.95 -23.72
C ALA A 438 -6.41 1.18 -23.13
N ALA A 439 -6.37 1.46 -21.82
CA ALA A 439 -5.13 1.71 -21.12
C ALA A 439 -4.24 0.47 -21.15
N ARG A 440 -2.96 0.69 -21.43
CA ARG A 440 -1.96 -0.37 -21.58
C ARG A 440 -0.67 0.02 -20.89
N GLU A 441 -0.08 -0.91 -20.14
CA GLU A 441 1.22 -0.72 -19.51
C GLU A 441 2.29 -0.26 -20.50
N GLY A 442 3.11 0.70 -20.07
CA GLY A 442 4.19 1.27 -20.87
C GLY A 442 3.75 2.31 -21.90
N VAL A 443 2.45 2.49 -22.16
CA VAL A 443 1.96 3.61 -22.98
C VAL A 443 2.20 4.92 -22.24
N GLU A 444 2.75 5.89 -22.96
CA GLU A 444 2.94 7.27 -22.52
C GLU A 444 2.14 8.22 -23.41
N VAL A 445 1.48 9.18 -22.78
CA VAL A 445 0.69 10.24 -23.41
C VAL A 445 1.31 11.57 -23.08
N VAL A 446 1.55 12.40 -24.09
CA VAL A 446 2.07 13.76 -23.92
C VAL A 446 0.91 14.74 -24.06
N LEU A 447 0.72 15.60 -23.06
CA LEU A 447 -0.28 16.66 -23.10
C LEU A 447 0.33 17.92 -23.73
N ASN A 448 -0.23 18.34 -24.85
CA ASN A 448 0.14 19.58 -25.53
C ASN A 448 -1.06 20.51 -25.57
N ARG A 449 -0.98 21.67 -24.91
CA ARG A 449 -1.94 22.75 -25.17
C ARG A 449 -1.70 23.22 -26.60
N VAL A 450 -2.69 23.03 -27.47
CA VAL A 450 -2.75 23.79 -28.71
C VAL A 450 -2.99 25.24 -28.30
N ILE A 451 -1.95 26.06 -28.31
CA ILE A 451 -2.12 27.51 -28.26
C ILE A 451 -2.82 27.85 -29.56
N ALA A 452 -4.11 28.19 -29.50
CA ALA A 452 -4.79 28.81 -30.62
C ALA A 452 -4.04 30.11 -30.93
N VAL A 453 -3.35 30.12 -32.07
CA VAL A 453 -2.62 31.29 -32.60
C VAL A 453 -3.60 32.37 -33.03
#